data_AF-A0A945PXL6-F1
#
_entry.id   AF-A0A945PXL6-F1
#
_cell.length_a   1.000
_cell.length_b   1.000
_cell.length_c   1.000
_cell.angle_alpha   90.00
_cell.angle_beta   90.00
_cell.angle_gamma   90.00
#
_symmetry.space_group_name_H-M   'P 1'
#
loop_
_entity.id
_entity.type
_entity.pdbx_description
1 polymer ?
#
loop_
_entity_poly.entity_id
_entity_poly.type
_entity_poly.pdbx_seq_one_letter_code
_entity_poly.pdbx_strand_id
1 'polypeptide(L)' 'ENIDLHVCGAHSSWFGINPDGYIDIVDVAVSGPAKINDYINLGYQPIQLHKPNNYSPSE' A
#
# COMPACT_ATOMS: atom_id res chain seq x y z
N GLU A 1 5.85 -16.01 2.39
CA GLU A 1 4.49 -16.28 2.92
C GLU A 1 4.37 -15.55 4.26
N ASN A 2 3.18 -15.03 4.61
CA ASN A 2 2.90 -14.14 5.77
C ASN A 2 3.28 -12.66 5.62
N ILE A 3 3.11 -12.06 4.44
CA ILE A 3 3.15 -10.60 4.29
C ILE A 3 1.73 -10.16 3.91
N ASP A 4 1.08 -9.42 4.81
CA ASP A 4 -0.20 -8.80 4.51
C ASP A 4 0.04 -7.62 3.55
N LEU A 5 -0.51 -7.71 2.34
CA LEU A 5 -0.43 -6.65 1.35
C LEU A 5 -1.80 -6.02 1.19
N HIS A 6 -1.91 -4.74 1.55
CA HIS A 6 -3.16 -4.00 1.44
C HIS A 6 -3.10 -2.92 0.36
N VAL A 7 -4.23 -2.66 -0.29
CA VAL A 7 -4.46 -1.48 -1.12
C VAL A 7 -5.59 -0.62 -0.54
N CYS A 8 -5.53 0.69 -0.78
CA CYS A 8 -6.56 1.63 -0.35
C CYS A 8 -7.78 1.58 -1.27
N GLY A 9 -8.84 0.88 -0.85
CA GLY A 9 -10.08 0.74 -1.60
C GLY A 9 -10.76 2.07 -1.92
N ALA A 10 -10.75 3.05 -1.00
CA ALA A 10 -11.23 4.39 -1.28
C ALA A 10 -10.50 5.04 -2.47
N HIS A 11 -9.16 4.94 -2.50
CA HIS A 11 -8.37 5.45 -3.62
C HIS A 11 -8.68 4.66 -4.90
N SER A 12 -8.71 3.33 -4.85
CA SER A 12 -9.05 2.47 -5.99
C SER A 12 -10.41 2.80 -6.62
N SER A 13 -11.40 3.13 -5.79
CA SER A 13 -12.75 3.51 -6.24
C SER A 13 -12.75 4.79 -7.10
N TRP A 14 -11.84 5.74 -6.83
CA TRP A 14 -11.71 6.96 -7.63
C TRP A 14 -11.25 6.67 -9.06
N PHE A 15 -10.56 5.55 -9.26
CA PHE A 15 -10.09 5.07 -10.56
C PHE A 15 -10.98 3.94 -11.13
N GLY A 16 -12.10 3.62 -10.48
CA GLY A 16 -13.01 2.56 -10.93
C GLY A 16 -12.41 1.15 -10.90
N ILE A 17 -11.39 0.91 -10.08
CA ILE A 17 -10.73 -0.40 -9.96
C ILE A 17 -11.56 -1.28 -9.01
N ASN A 18 -12.02 -2.43 -9.51
CA ASN A 18 -12.73 -3.43 -8.72
C ASN A 18 -11.72 -4.26 -7.87
N PRO A 19 -12.04 -4.59 -6.61
CA PRO A 19 -11.27 -5.54 -5.80
C PRO A 19 -10.84 -6.82 -6.50
N ASP A 20 -11.71 -7.42 -7.32
CA ASP A 20 -11.43 -8.66 -8.07
C ASP A 20 -10.38 -8.47 -9.18
N GLY A 21 -9.98 -7.22 -9.45
CA GLY A 21 -8.93 -6.87 -10.42
C GLY A 21 -7.51 -6.91 -9.84
N TYR A 22 -7.35 -7.14 -8.53
CA TYR A 22 -6.04 -7.30 -7.91
C TYR A 22 -5.56 -8.74 -7.93
N ILE A 23 -4.23 -8.92 -7.82
CA ILE A 23 -3.62 -10.24 -7.61
C ILE A 23 -4.04 -10.81 -6.24
N ASP A 24 -4.16 -12.14 -6.15
CA ASP A 24 -4.74 -12.85 -4.99
C ASP A 24 -4.12 -12.51 -3.63
N ILE A 25 -2.86 -12.05 -3.60
CA ILE A 25 -2.18 -11.68 -2.36
C ILE A 25 -2.64 -10.32 -1.79
N VAL A 26 -3.41 -9.54 -2.54
CA VAL A 26 -3.83 -8.19 -2.17
C VAL A 26 -5.18 -8.24 -1.45
N ASP A 27 -5.21 -7.73 -0.22
CA ASP A 27 -6.42 -7.38 0.49
C ASP A 27 -6.81 -5.92 0.24
N VAL A 28 -8.10 -5.65 0.01
CA VAL A 28 -8.60 -4.29 -0.25
C VAL A 28 -9.14 -3.68 1.04
N ALA A 29 -8.30 -2.88 1.69
CA ALA A 29 -8.71 -2.16 2.89
C ALA A 29 -9.67 -1.00 2.54
N VAL A 30 -10.69 -0.76 3.36
CA VAL A 30 -11.65 0.35 3.16
C VAL A 30 -10.93 1.70 3.00
N SER A 31 -9.92 1.95 3.84
CA SER A 31 -9.10 3.16 3.84
C SER A 31 -7.64 2.82 4.15
N GLY A 32 -6.73 3.21 3.26
CA GLY A 32 -5.28 3.04 3.46
C GLY A 32 -4.76 3.76 4.70
N PRO A 33 -5.04 5.07 4.90
CA PRO A 33 -4.64 5.77 6.11
C PRO A 33 -5.18 5.14 7.40
N ALA A 34 -6.42 4.66 7.41
CA ALA A 34 -6.97 3.96 8.57
C ALA A 34 -6.23 2.65 8.85
N LYS A 35 -5.95 1.84 7.81
CA LYS A 35 -5.20 0.58 7.95
C LYS A 35 -3.78 0.80 8.48
N ILE A 36 -3.10 1.86 8.02
CA ILE A 36 -1.78 2.25 8.54
C ILE A 36 -1.87 2.58 10.05
N ASN A 37 -2.88 3.34 10.46
CA ASN A 37 -3.09 3.67 11.88
C ASN A 37 -3.42 2.44 12.72
N ASP A 38 -4.18 1.46 12.20
CA ASP A 38 -4.41 0.19 12.89
C ASP A 38 -3.08 -0.50 13.23
N TYR A 39 -2.16 -0.61 12.27
CA TYR A 39 -0.83 -1.21 12.49
C TYR A 39 0.03 -0.39 13.45
N ILE A 40 0.00 0.93 13.37
CA ILE A 40 0.71 1.80 14.34
C ILE A 40 0.18 1.53 15.76
N ASN A 41 -1.14 1.41 15.93
CA ASN A 41 -1.77 1.12 17.23
C ASN A 41 -1.44 -0.28 17.76
N LEU A 42 -1.10 -1.23 16.88
CA LEU A 42 -0.58 -2.55 17.24
C LEU A 42 0.92 -2.53 17.61
N GLY A 43 1.60 -1.39 17.50
CA GLY A 43 3.01 -1.21 17.84
C GLY A 43 3.98 -1.38 16.67
N TYR A 44 3.49 -1.41 15.42
CA TYR A 44 4.37 -1.46 14.25
C TYR A 44 5.00 -0.10 13.95
N GLN A 45 6.24 -0.12 13.47
CA GLN A 45 6.95 1.07 13.01
C GLN A 45 6.63 1.35 11.53
N PRO A 46 6.08 2.53 11.17
CA PRO A 46 5.85 2.89 9.77
C PRO A 46 7.18 3.14 9.05
N ILE A 47 7.35 2.52 7.89
CA ILE A 47 8.45 2.76 6.97
C ILE A 47 7.88 3.27 5.65
N GLN A 48 8.25 4.49 5.27
CA GLN A 48 7.85 5.07 3.98
C GLN A 48 8.87 4.68 2.90
N LEU A 49 8.40 3.97 1.87
CA LEU A 49 9.22 3.62 0.72
C LEU A 49 9.22 4.78 -0.28
N HIS A 50 10.41 5.17 -0.73
CA HIS A 50 10.60 6.13 -1.81
C HIS A 50 11.13 5.40 -3.04
N LYS A 51 10.78 5.86 -4.24
CA LYS A 51 11.43 5.37 -5.45
C LYS A 51 12.93 5.62 -5.33
N PRO A 52 13.79 4.67 -5.75
CA PRO A 52 15.21 4.96 -5.85
C PRO A 52 15.39 6.19 -6.73
N ASN A 53 16.15 7.17 -6.26
CA ASN A 53 16.55 8.29 -7.09
C ASN A 53 17.44 7.72 -8.18
N ASN A 54 17.01 7.76 -9.44
CA ASN A 54 17.81 7.35 -10.60
C ASN A 54 18.96 8.36 -10.84
N TYR A 55 19.81 8.58 -9.84
CA TYR A 55 21.03 9.36 -10.02
C TYR A 55 21.98 8.53 -10.87
N SER A 56 21.96 8.79 -12.17
CA SER A 56 23.09 8.49 -13.06
C SER A 56 24.02 9.69 -12.98
N PRO A 57 25.24 9.58 -12.43
CA PRO A 57 26.26 10.58 -12.67
C PRO A 57 26.44 10.66 -14.20
N SER A 58 26.33 11.87 -14.76
CA SER A 58 26.73 12.08 -16.16
C SER A 58 28.24 11.80 -16.27
N GLU A 59 28.60 10.85 -17.12
CA GLU A 59 29.99 10.66 -17.58
C GLU A 59 30.52 11.92 -18.28
#